data_AF-A0A4R3NF24-F1
#
_entry.id   AF-A0A4R3NF24-F1
#
_cell.length_a   1.000
_cell.length_b   1.000
_cell.length_c   1.000
_cell.angle_alpha   90.00
_cell.angle_beta   90.00
_cell.angle_gamma   90.00
#
_symmetry.space_group_name_H-M   'P 1'
#
loop_
_entity.id
_entity.type
_entity.pdbx_description
1 polymer ?
#
loop_
_entity_poly.entity_id
_entity_poly.type
_entity_poly.pdbx_seq_one_letter_code
_entity_poly.pdbx_strand_id
1 'polypeptide(L)'
;MTQPSFKERLIENSLIYIGMTLIFAALIFYGLLQYLVAMRRALFSESTLQILQLIQETGMVFIFALGAACSLAGMVYAVVKTWQRIKAPSDFPDDEVKHP
;
A
#
# COMPACT_ATOMS: atom_id res chain seq x y z
N MET A 1 5.27 25.72 15.44
CA MET A 1 4.83 24.31 15.17
C MET A 1 3.38 24.18 14.67
N THR A 2 3.14 24.07 13.35
CA THR A 2 1.82 23.71 12.79
C THR A 2 1.63 22.19 12.81
N GLN A 3 0.62 21.70 13.55
CA GLN A 3 0.29 20.27 13.51
C GLN A 3 -0.07 19.86 12.08
N PRO A 4 0.40 18.69 11.59
CA PRO A 4 -0.02 18.17 10.29
C PRO A 4 -1.54 18.03 10.27
N SER A 5 -2.18 18.59 9.24
CA SER A 5 -3.63 18.55 9.15
C SER A 5 -4.12 17.09 9.09
N PHE A 6 -5.31 16.83 9.65
CA PHE A 6 -5.92 15.50 9.66
C PHE A 6 -5.94 14.86 8.25
N LYS A 7 -6.13 15.68 7.20
CA LYS A 7 -6.14 15.26 5.80
C LYS A 7 -4.80 14.67 5.35
N GLU A 8 -3.69 15.28 5.74
CA GLU A 8 -2.37 14.79 5.34
C GLU A 8 -2.01 13.48 6.04
N ARG A 9 -2.40 13.32 7.32
CA ARG A 9 -2.23 12.04 8.04
C ARG A 9 -3.09 10.94 7.44
N LEU A 10 -4.30 11.29 6.97
CA LEU A 10 -5.21 10.36 6.31
C LEU A 10 -4.65 9.87 4.98
N ILE A 11 -4.11 10.76 4.15
CA ILE A 11 -3.52 10.40 2.85
C ILE A 11 -2.27 9.52 3.04
N GLU A 12 -1.42 9.87 3.99
CA GLU A 12 -0.17 9.15 4.30
C GLU A 12 -0.43 7.70 4.74
N ASN A 13 -1.43 7.50 5.60
CA ASN A 13 -1.82 6.17 6.03
C ASN A 13 -2.64 5.42 4.96
N SER A 14 -3.58 6.09 4.30
CA SER A 14 -4.50 5.42 3.37
C SER A 14 -3.79 4.80 2.17
N LEU A 15 -2.80 5.46 1.55
CA LEU A 15 -2.07 4.86 0.43
C LEU A 15 -1.31 3.59 0.83
N ILE A 16 -0.67 3.60 2.01
CA ILE A 16 0.08 2.44 2.52
C ILE A 16 -0.88 1.30 2.87
N TYR A 17 -1.97 1.60 3.59
CA TYR A 17 -2.96 0.59 3.97
C TYR A 17 -3.70 0.01 2.76
N ILE A 18 -4.07 0.84 1.77
CA ILE A 18 -4.70 0.37 0.53
C ILE A 18 -3.72 -0.52 -0.24
N GLY A 19 -2.46 -0.09 -0.39
CA GLY A 19 -1.43 -0.88 -1.06
C GLY A 19 -1.20 -2.24 -0.39
N MET A 20 -1.07 -2.27 0.94
CA MET A 20 -0.95 -3.52 1.70
C MET A 20 -2.19 -4.39 1.55
N THR A 21 -3.39 -3.81 1.60
CA THR A 21 -4.65 -4.55 1.43
C THR A 21 -4.72 -5.19 0.06
N LEU A 22 -4.29 -4.49 -1.00
CA LEU A 22 -4.21 -5.04 -2.36
C LEU A 22 -3.21 -6.19 -2.46
N ILE A 23 -2.04 -6.08 -1.82
CA ILE A 23 -1.05 -7.17 -1.77
C ILE A 23 -1.66 -8.41 -1.07
N PHE A 24 -2.30 -8.23 0.08
CA PHE A 24 -3.00 -9.33 0.76
C PHE A 24 -4.13 -9.92 -0.09
N ALA A 25 -4.91 -9.08 -0.77
CA ALA A 25 -5.97 -9.52 -1.66
C ALA A 25 -5.41 -10.36 -2.83
N ALA A 26 -4.25 -9.99 -3.39
CA ALA A 26 -3.58 -10.75 -4.44
C ALA A 26 -3.17 -12.15 -3.96
N LEU A 27 -2.60 -12.24 -2.75
CA LEU A 27 -2.19 -13.52 -2.14
C LEU A 27 -3.40 -14.40 -1.83
N ILE A 28 -4.45 -13.82 -1.26
CA ILE A 28 -5.71 -14.52 -0.95
C ILE A 28 -6.37 -15.02 -2.23
N PHE A 29 -6.46 -14.19 -3.27
CA PHE A 29 -7.00 -14.54 -4.58
C PHE A 29 -6.25 -15.72 -5.20
N TYR A 30 -4.91 -15.67 -5.21
CA TYR A 30 -4.07 -16.74 -5.72
C TYR A 30 -4.29 -18.05 -4.95
N GLY A 31 -4.27 -18.00 -3.62
CA GLY A 31 -4.46 -19.18 -2.77
C GLY A 31 -5.86 -19.80 -2.91
N LEU A 32 -6.92 -18.99 -2.95
CA LEU A 32 -8.30 -19.45 -3.13
C LEU A 32 -8.51 -20.13 -4.48
N LEU A 33 -8.00 -19.55 -5.57
CA LEU A 33 -8.11 -20.17 -6.90
C LEU A 33 -7.34 -21.48 -6.97
N GLN A 34 -6.12 -21.51 -6.44
CA GLN A 34 -5.32 -22.74 -6.41
C GLN A 34 -6.03 -23.85 -5.61
N TYR A 35 -6.61 -23.49 -4.46
CA TYR A 35 -7.39 -24.42 -3.64
C TYR A 35 -8.63 -24.94 -4.37
N LEU A 36 -9.41 -24.05 -5.01
CA LEU A 36 -10.60 -24.41 -5.80
C LEU A 36 -10.27 -25.36 -6.96
N VAL A 37 -9.18 -25.08 -7.69
CA VAL A 37 -8.70 -25.92 -8.78
C VAL A 37 -8.25 -27.27 -8.28
N ALA A 38 -7.51 -27.33 -7.17
CA ALA A 38 -7.07 -28.59 -6.57
C ALA A 38 -8.27 -29.46 -6.16
N MET A 39 -9.33 -28.86 -5.61
CA MET A 39 -10.51 -29.57 -5.14
C MET A 39 -11.40 -30.10 -6.28
N ARG A 40 -11.41 -29.42 -7.44
CA ARG A 40 -12.29 -29.72 -8.58
C ARG A 40 -11.55 -30.11 -9.85
N ARG A 41 -10.29 -30.52 -9.75
CA ARG A 41 -9.42 -30.79 -10.91
C ARG A 41 -10.02 -31.78 -11.91
N ALA A 42 -10.72 -32.81 -11.42
CA ALA A 42 -11.34 -33.84 -12.25
C ALA A 42 -12.54 -33.33 -13.10
N LEU A 43 -13.07 -32.14 -12.81
CA LEU A 43 -14.20 -31.54 -13.52
C LEU A 43 -13.77 -30.62 -14.67
N PHE A 44 -12.47 -30.34 -14.80
CA PHE A 44 -11.95 -29.39 -15.79
C PHE A 44 -11.16 -30.11 -16.87
N SER A 45 -11.36 -29.69 -18.13
CA SER A 45 -10.47 -30.07 -19.23
C SER A 45 -9.09 -29.43 -19.04
N GLU A 46 -8.05 -30.03 -19.63
CA GLU A 46 -6.69 -29.45 -19.60
C GLU A 46 -6.65 -28.03 -20.18
N SER A 47 -7.39 -27.78 -21.26
CA SER A 47 -7.50 -26.45 -21.86
C SER A 47 -8.11 -25.41 -20.90
N THR A 48 -9.11 -25.81 -20.11
CA THR A 48 -9.74 -24.93 -19.11
C THR A 48 -8.77 -24.64 -17.98
N LEU A 49 -7.99 -25.64 -17.53
CA LEU A 49 -6.98 -25.47 -16.49
C LEU A 49 -5.89 -24.47 -16.91
N GLN A 50 -5.42 -24.54 -18.16
CA GLN A 50 -4.42 -23.60 -18.68
C GLN A 50 -4.94 -22.16 -18.72
N ILE A 51 -6.17 -21.94 -19.18
CA ILE A 51 -6.78 -20.61 -19.19
C ILE A 51 -6.95 -20.09 -17.76
N LEU A 52 -7.37 -20.95 -16.82
CA LEU A 52 -7.52 -20.56 -15.42
C LEU A 52 -6.19 -20.20 -14.76
N GLN A 53 -5.12 -20.95 -15.05
CA GLN A 53 -3.76 -20.63 -14.58
C GLN A 53 -3.28 -19.29 -15.13
N LEU A 54 -3.48 -19.04 -16.43
CA LEU A 54 -3.12 -17.76 -17.05
C LEU A 54 -3.85 -16.58 -16.39
N ILE A 55 -5.17 -16.72 -16.15
CA ILE A 55 -5.98 -15.69 -15.47
C ILE A 55 -5.51 -15.50 -14.03
N GLN A 56 -5.24 -16.60 -13.31
CA GLN A 56 -4.79 -16.57 -11.92
C GLN A 56 -3.45 -15.85 -11.80
N GLU A 57 -2.47 -16.19 -12.64
CA GLU A 57 -1.13 -15.59 -12.63
C GLU A 57 -1.19 -14.11 -13.05
N THR A 58 -1.88 -13.80 -14.15
CA THR A 58 -2.00 -12.43 -14.65
C THR A 58 -2.75 -11.54 -13.65
N GLY A 59 -3.85 -12.03 -13.08
CA GLY A 59 -4.64 -11.32 -12.08
C GLY A 59 -3.87 -11.08 -10.79
N MET A 60 -3.13 -12.09 -10.31
CA MET A 60 -2.27 -11.96 -9.13
C MET A 60 -1.19 -10.91 -9.35
N VAL A 61 -0.45 -10.98 -10.46
CA VAL A 61 0.62 -10.04 -10.79
C VAL A 61 0.08 -8.62 -10.92
N PHE A 62 -1.07 -8.44 -11.56
CA PHE A 62 -1.70 -7.13 -11.74
C PHE A 62 -2.08 -6.50 -10.40
N ILE A 63 -2.81 -7.22 -9.54
CA ILE A 63 -3.25 -6.70 -8.23
C ILE A 63 -2.03 -6.46 -7.33
N PHE A 64 -1.04 -7.35 -7.36
CA PHE A 64 0.19 -7.22 -6.59
C PHE A 64 1.00 -5.99 -7.03
N ALA A 65 1.18 -5.77 -8.34
CA ALA A 65 1.91 -4.63 -8.87
C ALA A 65 1.23 -3.30 -8.51
N LEU A 66 -0.10 -3.23 -8.58
CA LEU A 66 -0.86 -2.07 -8.12
C LEU A 66 -0.69 -1.83 -6.63
N GLY A 67 -0.82 -2.87 -5.81
CA GLY A 67 -0.62 -2.79 -4.37
C GLY A 67 0.78 -2.31 -4.00
N ALA A 68 1.80 -2.90 -4.64
CA ALA A 68 3.20 -2.51 -4.47
C ALA A 68 3.44 -1.05 -4.88
N ALA A 69 2.92 -0.61 -6.02
CA ALA A 69 3.03 0.78 -6.46
C ALA A 69 2.38 1.76 -5.47
N CYS A 70 1.18 1.45 -4.98
CA CYS A 70 0.50 2.27 -3.96
C CYS A 70 1.28 2.34 -2.65
N SER A 71 1.77 1.20 -2.15
CA SER A 71 2.58 1.16 -0.93
C SER A 71 3.90 1.91 -1.08
N LEU A 72 4.56 1.78 -2.23
CA LEU A 72 5.84 2.44 -2.50
C LEU A 72 5.67 3.95 -2.65
N ALA A 73 4.62 4.41 -3.33
CA ALA A 73 4.25 5.82 -3.37
C ALA A 73 3.95 6.39 -1.98
N GLY A 74 3.19 5.67 -1.15
CA GLY A 74 2.92 6.04 0.23
C GLY A 74 4.18 6.12 1.09
N MET A 75 5.10 5.16 0.93
CA MET A 75 6.38 5.14 1.65
C MET A 75 7.29 6.30 1.25
N VAL A 76 7.45 6.57 -0.05
CA VAL A 76 8.25 7.70 -0.54
C VAL A 76 7.70 9.02 0.01
N TYR A 77 6.38 9.21 -0.03
CA TYR A 77 5.74 10.40 0.54
C TYR A 77 6.02 10.54 2.06
N ALA A 78 5.91 9.46 2.83
CA ALA A 78 6.20 9.46 4.26
C ALA A 78 7.67 9.78 4.57
N VAL A 79 8.61 9.24 3.78
CA VAL A 79 10.05 9.51 3.93
C VAL A 79 10.37 10.98 3.66
N VAL A 80 9.85 11.55 2.56
CA VAL A 80 10.06 12.96 2.20
C VAL A 80 9.55 13.88 3.30
N LYS A 81 8.34 13.60 3.82
CA LYS A 81 7.74 14.40 4.90
C LYS A 81 8.50 14.28 6.22
N THR A 82 8.97 13.07 6.56
CA THR A 82 9.81 12.84 7.73
C THR A 82 11.13 13.60 7.62
N TRP A 83 11.75 13.60 6.45
CA TRP A 83 12.98 14.35 6.17
C TRP A 83 12.78 15.86 6.30
N GLN A 84 11.65 16.39 5.83
CA GLN A 84 11.29 17.82 6.00
C GLN A 84 11.13 18.21 7.48
N ARG A 85 10.54 17.35 8.31
CA ARG A 85 10.41 17.59 9.75
C ARG A 85 11.77 17.61 10.47
N ILE A 86 12.68 16.71 10.09
CA ILE A 86 14.03 16.64 10.69
C ILE A 86 14.86 17.86 10.28
N LYS A 87 14.69 18.37 9.04
CA LYS A 87 15.43 19.52 8.52
C LYS A 87 14.93 20.89 9.00
N ALA A 88 13.90 20.98 9.83
CA ALA A 88 13.41 22.26 10.36
C ALA A 88 13.93 22.54 11.78
N PRO A 89 15.09 23.20 11.96
CA PRO A 89 15.40 23.95 13.16
C PRO A 89 15.09 25.44 12.90
N SER A 90 13.92 25.94 13.31
CA SER A 90 13.67 27.40 13.31
C SER A 90 12.53 27.88 14.20
N ASP A 91 12.27 27.22 15.35
CA ASP A 91 11.55 27.90 16.43
C ASP A 91 12.60 28.21 17.50
N PHE A 92 13.34 29.32 17.32
CA PHE A 92 13.97 29.99 18.46
C PHE A 92 12.80 30.49 19.33
N PRO A 93 12.74 30.15 20.63
CA PRO A 93 11.75 30.75 21.51
C PRO A 93 12.03 32.25 21.53
N ASP A 94 11.08 33.06 21.07
CA ASP A 94 11.14 34.51 21.20
C ASP A 94 11.35 34.83 22.68
N ASP A 95 12.53 35.37 22.99
CA ASP A 95 12.90 35.83 24.32
C ASP A 95 11.81 36.78 24.84
N GLU A 96 11.40 36.53 26.08
CA GLU A 96 10.51 37.37 26.86
C GLU A 96 11.04 38.81 26.91
N VAL A 97 10.61 39.67 25.98
CA VAL A 97 10.76 41.11 26.14
C VAL A 97 9.64 41.58 27.08
N LYS A 98 9.84 41.34 28.37
CA LYS A 98 9.24 42.15 29.44
C LYS A 98 9.76 43.57 29.28
N HIS A 99 8.93 44.47 28.74
CA HIS A 99 9.17 45.89 28.90
C HIS A 99 8.61 46.36 30.27
N PRO A 100 9.35 47.24 30.97
CA PRO A 100 9.08 47.70 32.34
C PRO A 100 7.82 48.57 32.47
#